data_AF-A0A550H8G5-F1
#
_entry.id   AF-A0A550H8G5-F1
#
_cell.length_a   1.000
_cell.length_b   1.000
_cell.length_c   1.000
_cell.angle_alpha   90.00
_cell.angle_beta   90.00
_cell.angle_gamma   90.00
#
_symmetry.space_group_name_H-M   'P 1'
#
loop_
_entity.id
_entity.type
_entity.pdbx_description
1 polymer ?
#
loop_
_entity_poly.entity_id
_entity_poly.type
_entity_poly.pdbx_seq_one_letter_code
_entity_poly.pdbx_strand_id
1 'polypeptide(L)'
;MGEKRAGEDSGYIFAGPTAERKRKYVKPGVVLIDNHRSGVIVSDNKSSPWHKATYYAHGSILCDAEGKFIRQVAFCETIDPDGDVTWSILWEPSPGKASYHFIVGTGKWKGIAGEATITGTQRRADNHTMPSYKMNWEIDPKNDETVPAFPPKGPYTNHATSLSFHGAHVTENIKELASGLRLIVNTQLGVLVGESTTEVNLQNPRGYAASYDKGVTVWSGDKRLSDVMLLEDVDPEGDMAWLVHVWWYARGHGLYKFIGGTGKWEGIRGEGKTLGALMRRTDEYHLLRSEIHWRIDNPS
;
A
#
# COMPACT_ATOMS: atom_id res chain seq x y z
N MET A 1 21.77 -19.00 5.43
CA MET A 1 20.45 -18.79 4.77
C MET A 1 19.38 -19.10 5.80
N GLY A 2 18.47 -18.17 6.09
CA GLY A 2 17.42 -18.38 7.09
C GLY A 2 16.42 -19.44 6.65
N GLU A 3 15.85 -20.17 7.60
CA GLU A 3 14.85 -21.21 7.33
C GLU A 3 13.52 -20.60 6.88
N LYS A 4 12.89 -21.23 5.89
CA LYS A 4 11.54 -20.90 5.47
C LYS A 4 10.57 -21.28 6.59
N ARG A 5 9.71 -20.34 6.99
CA ARG A 5 8.68 -20.56 8.00
C ARG A 5 7.31 -20.25 7.41
N ALA A 6 6.27 -20.96 7.83
CA ALA A 6 4.90 -20.66 7.44
C ALA A 6 3.97 -20.82 8.63
N GLY A 7 2.84 -20.14 8.59
CA GLY A 7 1.86 -20.21 9.66
C GLY A 7 0.48 -19.75 9.19
N GLU A 8 -0.51 -20.18 9.96
CA GLU A 8 -1.89 -19.72 9.85
C GLU A 8 -2.26 -19.01 11.15
N ASP A 9 -3.16 -18.03 11.06
CA ASP A 9 -3.70 -17.38 12.25
C ASP A 9 -5.14 -16.91 12.01
N SER A 10 -5.90 -16.78 13.09
CA SER A 10 -7.25 -16.22 13.09
C SER A 10 -7.47 -15.39 14.34
N GLY A 11 -8.44 -14.50 14.27
CA GLY A 11 -8.82 -13.69 15.42
C GLY A 11 -9.58 -12.46 15.00
N TYR A 12 -9.36 -11.37 15.74
CA TYR A 12 -10.12 -10.14 15.61
C TYR A 12 -9.22 -8.91 15.53
N ILE A 13 -9.66 -7.91 14.77
CA ILE A 13 -9.09 -6.57 14.81
C ILE A 13 -10.02 -5.70 15.66
N PHE A 14 -9.56 -5.27 16.83
CA PHE A 14 -10.26 -4.28 17.65
C PHE A 14 -9.97 -2.88 17.11
N ALA A 15 -10.60 -2.54 15.99
CA ALA A 15 -10.45 -1.24 15.37
C ALA A 15 -11.24 -0.17 16.15
N GLY A 16 -10.64 1.01 16.29
CA GLY A 16 -11.34 2.24 16.62
C GLY A 16 -12.16 2.75 15.42
N PRO A 17 -12.80 3.92 15.57
CA PRO A 17 -13.60 4.49 14.50
C PRO A 17 -12.70 4.90 13.32
N THR A 18 -13.24 4.80 12.11
CA THR A 18 -12.61 5.40 10.93
C THR A 18 -12.66 6.92 11.04
N ALA A 19 -11.51 7.58 11.04
CA ALA A 19 -11.40 9.03 11.07
C ALA A 19 -11.21 9.57 9.66
N GLU A 20 -12.23 10.25 9.12
CA GLU A 20 -12.13 11.01 7.87
C GLU A 20 -11.15 12.18 8.05
N ARG A 21 -10.23 12.32 7.10
CA ARG A 21 -9.23 13.40 7.06
C ARG A 21 -9.55 14.41 5.98
N LYS A 22 -9.86 13.91 4.78
CA LYS A 22 -10.08 14.75 3.60
C LYS A 22 -11.05 14.09 2.65
N ARG A 23 -11.92 14.91 2.07
CA ARG A 23 -12.84 14.53 1.00
C ARG A 23 -12.41 15.19 -0.30
N LYS A 24 -12.39 14.42 -1.39
CA LYS A 24 -12.01 14.88 -2.74
C LYS A 24 -13.01 14.35 -3.76
N TYR A 25 -13.42 15.18 -4.71
CA TYR A 25 -14.12 14.70 -5.89
C TYR A 25 -13.07 14.30 -6.93
N VAL A 26 -13.08 13.03 -7.35
CA VAL A 26 -12.13 12.53 -8.36
C VAL A 26 -12.68 12.71 -9.77
N LYS A 27 -14.01 12.57 -9.93
CA LYS A 27 -14.79 12.93 -11.13
C LYS A 27 -16.25 13.20 -10.73
N PRO A 28 -17.10 13.74 -11.61
CA PRO A 28 -18.50 14.00 -11.27
C PRO A 28 -19.18 12.76 -10.67
N GLY A 29 -19.75 12.93 -9.48
CA GLY A 29 -20.45 11.86 -8.77
C GLY A 29 -19.56 10.78 -8.14
N VAL A 30 -18.24 10.96 -8.08
CA VAL A 30 -17.33 10.02 -7.39
C VAL A 30 -16.48 10.76 -6.38
N VAL A 31 -16.51 10.27 -5.14
CA VAL A 31 -15.86 10.88 -3.98
C VAL A 31 -14.83 9.94 -3.38
N LEU A 32 -13.62 10.45 -3.18
CA LEU A 32 -12.55 9.80 -2.45
C LEU A 32 -12.46 10.39 -1.04
N ILE A 33 -12.57 9.53 -0.03
CA ILE A 33 -12.52 9.87 1.39
C ILE A 33 -11.22 9.32 1.97
N ASP A 34 -10.25 10.19 2.14
CA ASP A 34 -9.01 9.89 2.84
C ASP A 34 -9.29 9.69 4.34
N ASN A 35 -8.80 8.59 4.90
CA ASN A 35 -9.12 8.19 6.26
C ASN A 35 -8.01 7.38 6.91
N HIS A 36 -8.00 7.37 8.23
CA HIS A 36 -7.17 6.46 9.00
C HIS A 36 -7.96 5.77 10.11
N ARG A 37 -7.41 4.67 10.61
CA ARG A 37 -7.93 3.94 11.77
C ARG A 37 -6.79 3.28 12.54
N SER A 38 -6.98 3.17 13.85
CA SER A 38 -6.03 2.51 14.74
C SER A 38 -6.74 1.40 15.51
N GLY A 39 -6.01 0.41 15.98
CA GLY A 39 -6.57 -0.68 16.75
C GLY A 39 -5.52 -1.64 17.29
N VAL A 40 -5.99 -2.81 17.71
CA VAL A 40 -5.16 -3.91 18.18
C VAL A 40 -5.63 -5.21 17.56
N ILE A 41 -4.69 -6.05 17.12
CA ILE A 41 -4.96 -7.40 16.65
C ILE A 41 -4.94 -8.34 17.85
N VAL A 42 -5.96 -9.18 17.96
CA VAL A 42 -6.06 -10.22 18.98
C VAL A 42 -6.27 -11.55 18.28
N SER A 43 -5.21 -12.33 18.22
CA SER A 43 -5.24 -13.71 17.72
C SER A 43 -5.94 -14.64 18.71
N ASP A 44 -6.64 -15.64 18.17
CA ASP A 44 -7.21 -16.77 18.91
C ASP A 44 -6.10 -17.62 19.55
N ASN A 45 -4.92 -17.67 18.94
CA ASN A 45 -3.72 -18.28 19.49
C ASN A 45 -2.89 -17.25 20.28
N LYS A 46 -2.86 -17.35 21.62
CA LYS A 46 -2.11 -16.42 22.48
C LYS A 46 -0.59 -16.48 22.30
N SER A 47 -0.04 -17.55 21.71
CA SER A 47 1.38 -17.61 21.36
C SER A 47 1.69 -17.03 19.97
N SER A 48 0.65 -16.64 19.22
CA SER A 48 0.83 -15.98 17.93
C SER A 48 1.56 -14.65 18.11
N PRO A 49 2.58 -14.35 17.29
CA PRO A 49 3.19 -13.02 17.23
C PRO A 49 2.20 -11.88 16.92
N TRP A 50 1.05 -12.20 16.33
CA TRP A 50 -0.02 -11.23 16.05
C TRP A 50 -0.88 -10.92 17.28
N HIS A 51 -0.80 -11.73 18.34
CA HIS A 51 -1.58 -11.52 19.55
C HIS A 51 -1.11 -10.26 20.27
N LYS A 52 -2.00 -9.27 20.39
CA LYS A 52 -1.73 -7.92 20.93
C LYS A 52 -0.80 -7.06 20.08
N ALA A 53 -0.68 -7.36 18.79
CA ALA A 53 0.00 -6.46 17.87
C ALA A 53 -0.81 -5.17 17.69
N THR A 54 -0.15 -4.03 17.64
CA THR A 54 -0.80 -2.76 17.30
C THR A 54 -1.16 -2.74 15.84
N TYR A 55 -2.26 -2.08 15.50
CA TYR A 55 -2.75 -1.95 14.14
C TYR A 55 -2.95 -0.47 13.81
N TYR A 56 -2.43 -0.04 12.66
CA TYR A 56 -2.69 1.26 12.09
C TYR A 56 -2.96 1.11 10.60
N ALA A 57 -4.00 1.76 10.09
CA ALA A 57 -4.25 1.82 8.66
C ALA A 57 -4.56 3.24 8.22
N HIS A 58 -4.05 3.60 7.05
CA HIS A 58 -4.25 4.88 6.41
C HIS A 58 -4.44 4.66 4.92
N GLY A 59 -5.53 5.19 4.37
CA GLY A 59 -5.92 4.95 2.99
C GLY A 59 -7.13 5.75 2.58
N SER A 60 -7.86 5.25 1.58
CA SER A 60 -9.05 5.91 1.07
C SER A 60 -10.22 4.96 0.91
N ILE A 61 -11.42 5.50 1.07
CA ILE A 61 -12.68 4.88 0.66
C ILE A 61 -13.20 5.67 -0.55
N LEU A 62 -13.52 4.95 -1.63
CA LEU A 62 -14.15 5.49 -2.82
C LEU A 62 -15.66 5.22 -2.76
N CYS A 63 -16.46 6.26 -2.94
CA CYS A 63 -17.92 6.20 -2.96
C CYS A 63 -18.50 6.90 -4.19
N ASP A 64 -19.74 6.56 -4.55
CA ASP A 64 -20.53 7.36 -5.49
C ASP A 64 -21.16 8.60 -4.83
N ALA A 65 -21.96 9.34 -5.58
CA ALA A 65 -22.59 10.60 -5.17
C ALA A 65 -23.55 10.40 -3.98
N GLU A 66 -24.17 9.23 -3.90
CA GLU A 66 -25.10 8.82 -2.86
C GLU A 66 -24.39 8.25 -1.62
N GLY A 67 -23.05 8.16 -1.66
CA GLY A 67 -22.23 7.63 -0.57
C GLY A 67 -22.14 6.11 -0.54
N LYS A 68 -22.61 5.41 -1.58
CA LYS A 68 -22.49 3.96 -1.69
C LYS A 68 -21.03 3.58 -1.90
N PHE A 69 -20.61 2.55 -1.18
CA PHE A 69 -19.27 2.00 -1.25
C PHE A 69 -18.94 1.42 -2.64
N ILE A 70 -17.83 1.90 -3.22
CA ILE A 70 -17.21 1.36 -4.44
C ILE A 70 -15.99 0.52 -4.08
N ARG A 71 -15.07 1.07 -3.27
CA ARG A 71 -13.80 0.42 -2.95
C ARG A 71 -13.13 1.01 -1.71
N GLN A 72 -12.32 0.22 -1.02
CA GLN A 72 -11.36 0.71 -0.02
C GLN A 72 -9.96 0.18 -0.34
N VAL A 73 -8.97 1.06 -0.19
CA VAL A 73 -7.56 0.69 -0.22
C VAL A 73 -6.86 1.37 0.95
N ALA A 74 -6.03 0.64 1.70
CA ALA A 74 -5.25 1.27 2.76
C ALA A 74 -3.89 0.62 2.97
N PHE A 75 -2.89 1.46 3.27
CA PHE A 75 -1.63 1.03 3.83
C PHE A 75 -1.82 0.67 5.30
N CYS A 76 -1.49 -0.56 5.66
CA CYS A 76 -1.66 -1.10 7.00
C CYS A 76 -0.30 -1.43 7.61
N GLU A 77 -0.05 -0.89 8.80
CA GLU A 77 1.11 -1.18 9.62
C GLU A 77 0.67 -2.01 10.83
N THR A 78 1.40 -3.07 11.10
CA THR A 78 1.22 -3.86 12.33
C THR A 78 2.55 -3.99 13.04
N ILE A 79 2.59 -3.62 14.32
CA ILE A 79 3.79 -3.72 15.17
C ILE A 79 3.48 -4.74 16.25
N ASP A 80 4.25 -5.82 16.28
CA ASP A 80 4.08 -6.87 17.26
C ASP A 80 4.65 -6.50 18.64
N PRO A 81 4.40 -7.32 19.69
CA PRO A 81 4.90 -7.02 21.04
C PRO A 81 6.43 -6.90 21.18
N ASP A 82 7.21 -7.46 20.25
CA ASP A 82 8.67 -7.37 20.24
C ASP A 82 9.16 -6.11 19.52
N GLY A 83 8.27 -5.35 18.89
CA GLY A 83 8.58 -4.15 18.12
C GLY A 83 8.99 -4.42 16.68
N ASP A 84 8.78 -5.64 16.18
CA ASP A 84 8.94 -5.98 14.78
C ASP A 84 7.67 -5.62 13.99
N VAL A 85 7.88 -5.15 12.76
CA VAL A 85 6.83 -4.51 11.96
C VAL A 85 6.53 -5.30 10.72
N THR A 86 5.26 -5.31 10.34
CA THR A 86 4.81 -5.73 9.00
C THR A 86 4.02 -4.60 8.36
N TRP A 87 4.17 -4.47 7.05
CA TRP A 87 3.34 -3.60 6.24
C TRP A 87 2.55 -4.44 5.24
N SER A 88 1.27 -4.10 5.11
CA SER A 88 0.32 -4.78 4.23
C SER A 88 -0.59 -3.77 3.53
N ILE A 89 -1.21 -4.19 2.43
CA ILE A 89 -2.27 -3.43 1.77
C ILE A 89 -3.61 -4.06 2.11
N LEU A 90 -4.52 -3.28 2.72
CA LEU A 90 -5.95 -3.57 2.73
C LEU A 90 -6.52 -3.27 1.35
N TRP A 91 -7.22 -4.23 0.78
CA TRP A 91 -7.98 -4.11 -0.47
C TRP A 91 -9.41 -4.62 -0.25
N GLU A 92 -10.41 -3.78 -0.50
CA GLU A 92 -11.82 -4.16 -0.40
C GLU A 92 -12.58 -3.70 -1.64
N PRO A 93 -12.89 -4.60 -2.59
CA PRO A 93 -13.69 -4.27 -3.76
C PRO A 93 -15.19 -4.39 -3.46
N SER A 94 -16.02 -3.71 -4.27
CA SER A 94 -17.47 -3.88 -4.31
C SER A 94 -17.87 -4.50 -5.67
N PRO A 95 -18.47 -5.70 -5.70
CA PRO A 95 -18.68 -6.64 -4.60
C PRO A 95 -17.39 -7.37 -4.19
N GLY A 96 -17.28 -7.77 -2.93
CA GLY A 96 -16.14 -8.55 -2.45
C GLY A 96 -15.95 -8.48 -0.95
N LYS A 97 -14.90 -9.14 -0.46
CA LYS A 97 -14.47 -9.08 0.95
C LYS A 97 -13.15 -8.33 1.04
N ALA A 98 -12.97 -7.61 2.14
CA ALA A 98 -11.68 -7.05 2.50
C ALA A 98 -10.61 -8.14 2.66
N SER A 99 -9.47 -7.94 2.00
CA SER A 99 -8.25 -8.72 2.17
C SER A 99 -7.07 -7.83 2.54
N TYR A 100 -6.08 -8.39 3.20
CA TYR A 100 -4.79 -7.79 3.48
C TYR A 100 -3.73 -8.59 2.76
N HIS A 101 -2.81 -7.91 2.09
CA HIS A 101 -1.70 -8.55 1.39
C HIS A 101 -0.39 -8.09 2.02
N PHE A 102 0.40 -9.01 2.55
CA PHE A 102 1.69 -8.67 3.15
C PHE A 102 2.69 -8.24 2.08
N ILE A 103 3.36 -7.12 2.34
CA ILE A 103 4.29 -6.48 1.42
C ILE A 103 5.72 -6.75 1.86
N VAL A 104 6.05 -6.40 3.10
CA VAL A 104 7.40 -6.47 3.68
C VAL A 104 7.33 -6.35 5.20
N GLY A 105 8.38 -6.77 5.90
CA GLY A 105 8.48 -6.65 7.36
C GLY A 105 9.92 -6.52 7.86
N THR A 106 10.06 -6.27 9.16
CA THR A 106 11.35 -6.13 9.87
C THR A 106 11.61 -7.31 10.80
N GLY A 107 12.85 -7.40 11.32
CA GLY A 107 13.27 -8.45 12.25
C GLY A 107 12.82 -9.86 11.84
N LYS A 108 11.99 -10.50 12.66
CA LYS A 108 11.49 -11.87 12.39
C LYS A 108 10.49 -11.95 11.22
N TRP A 109 9.99 -10.82 10.71
CA TRP A 109 9.09 -10.72 9.57
C TRP A 109 9.77 -10.35 8.24
N LYS A 110 11.11 -10.26 8.21
CA LYS A 110 11.84 -10.05 6.94
C LYS A 110 11.52 -11.17 5.95
N GLY A 111 11.05 -10.81 4.77
CA GLY A 111 10.59 -11.77 3.75
C GLY A 111 9.18 -12.31 3.97
N ILE A 112 8.34 -11.60 4.73
CA ILE A 112 6.93 -11.96 4.88
C ILE A 112 6.17 -11.86 3.55
N ALA A 113 5.38 -12.88 3.27
CA ALA A 113 4.38 -12.90 2.22
C ALA A 113 3.12 -13.63 2.71
N GLY A 114 2.02 -13.48 1.98
CA GLY A 114 0.75 -14.11 2.28
C GLY A 114 -0.39 -13.11 2.35
N GLU A 115 -1.51 -13.55 2.89
CA GLU A 115 -2.74 -12.77 2.93
C GLU A 115 -3.58 -13.04 4.17
N ALA A 116 -4.38 -12.05 4.54
CA ALA A 116 -5.48 -12.20 5.49
C ALA A 116 -6.79 -11.84 4.79
N THR A 117 -7.88 -12.55 5.08
CA THR A 117 -9.22 -12.22 4.60
C THR A 117 -10.13 -11.95 5.77
N ILE A 118 -10.93 -10.88 5.68
CA ILE A 118 -12.00 -10.61 6.63
C ILE A 118 -13.11 -11.65 6.43
N THR A 119 -13.41 -12.39 7.48
CA THR A 119 -14.42 -13.47 7.47
C THR A 119 -15.79 -13.00 7.91
N GLY A 120 -15.86 -11.88 8.64
CA GLY A 120 -17.07 -11.25 9.12
C GLY A 120 -16.77 -10.00 9.94
N THR A 121 -17.81 -9.27 10.32
CA THR A 121 -17.68 -8.08 11.17
C THR A 121 -18.72 -8.12 12.27
N GLN A 122 -18.27 -7.96 13.51
CA GLN A 122 -19.15 -7.86 14.67
C GLN A 122 -19.26 -6.40 15.13
N ARG A 123 -20.43 -6.00 15.65
CA ARG A 123 -20.61 -4.71 16.32
C ARG A 123 -20.22 -4.84 17.79
N ARG A 124 -19.45 -3.88 18.28
CA ARG A 124 -19.03 -3.80 19.68
C ARG A 124 -20.00 -2.94 20.50
N ALA A 125 -19.95 -3.09 21.82
CA ALA A 125 -20.77 -2.31 22.76
C ALA A 125 -20.49 -0.79 22.72
N ASP A 126 -19.28 -0.39 22.30
CA ASP A 126 -18.86 1.00 22.12
C ASP A 126 -19.18 1.55 20.71
N ASN A 127 -20.09 0.90 19.96
CA ASN A 127 -20.46 1.25 18.58
C ASN A 127 -19.34 1.15 17.55
N HIS A 128 -18.20 0.55 17.89
CA HIS A 128 -17.15 0.25 16.93
C HIS A 128 -17.35 -1.11 16.26
N THR A 129 -16.53 -1.40 15.26
CA THR A 129 -16.52 -2.69 14.55
C THR A 129 -15.37 -3.56 15.02
N MET A 130 -15.58 -4.87 14.91
CA MET A 130 -14.58 -5.89 15.20
C MET A 130 -14.57 -6.89 14.04
N PRO A 131 -13.79 -6.63 12.98
CA PRO A 131 -13.60 -7.57 11.89
C PRO A 131 -12.90 -8.83 12.39
N SER A 132 -13.47 -9.99 12.08
CA SER A 132 -12.79 -11.27 12.24
C SER A 132 -11.95 -11.57 11.02
N TYR A 133 -10.77 -12.14 11.20
CA TYR A 133 -9.87 -12.49 10.11
C TYR A 133 -9.45 -13.95 10.14
N LYS A 134 -9.04 -14.45 8.98
CA LYS A 134 -8.18 -15.63 8.82
C LYS A 134 -7.01 -15.22 7.96
N MET A 135 -5.80 -15.67 8.30
CA MET A 135 -4.59 -15.35 7.56
C MET A 135 -3.70 -16.57 7.39
N ASN A 136 -2.97 -16.55 6.28
CA ASN A 136 -1.88 -17.48 6.00
C ASN A 136 -0.67 -16.64 5.61
N TRP A 137 0.49 -16.98 6.16
CA TRP A 137 1.73 -16.27 5.90
C TRP A 137 2.91 -17.22 5.78
N GLU A 138 3.92 -16.76 5.06
CA GLU A 138 5.22 -17.39 5.01
C GLU A 138 6.33 -16.35 5.16
N ILE A 139 7.47 -16.80 5.65
CA ILE A 139 8.73 -16.08 5.69
C ILE A 139 9.69 -16.84 4.78
N ASP A 140 10.04 -16.20 3.68
CA ASP A 140 11.07 -16.68 2.77
C ASP A 140 12.08 -15.54 2.55
N PRO A 141 13.38 -15.72 2.81
CA PRO A 141 14.39 -14.70 2.54
C PRO A 141 14.32 -14.15 1.11
N LYS A 142 13.88 -14.93 0.12
CA LYS A 142 13.71 -14.47 -1.27
C LYS A 142 12.63 -13.40 -1.41
N ASN A 143 11.60 -13.43 -0.56
CA ASN A 143 10.55 -12.42 -0.55
C ASN A 143 11.04 -11.09 0.01
N ASP A 144 12.20 -11.04 0.69
CA ASP A 144 12.79 -9.77 1.11
C ASP A 144 13.41 -9.01 -0.08
N GLU A 145 13.73 -9.69 -1.18
CA GLU A 145 14.32 -9.06 -2.38
C GLU A 145 13.26 -8.57 -3.38
N THR A 146 11.99 -8.87 -3.14
CA THR A 146 10.88 -8.51 -4.02
C THR A 146 9.69 -8.01 -3.21
N VAL A 147 8.64 -7.57 -3.90
CA VAL A 147 7.31 -7.42 -3.29
C VAL A 147 6.50 -8.64 -3.69
N PRO A 148 5.75 -9.31 -2.82
CA PRO A 148 4.90 -10.43 -3.24
C PRO A 148 3.90 -10.00 -4.33
N ALA A 149 3.69 -10.84 -5.34
CA ALA A 149 2.75 -10.52 -6.42
C ALA A 149 1.30 -10.62 -5.93
N PHE A 150 0.47 -9.65 -6.31
CA PHE A 150 -0.98 -9.77 -6.16
C PHE A 150 -1.48 -10.74 -7.25
N PRO A 151 -2.10 -11.88 -6.90
CA PRO A 151 -2.61 -12.82 -7.90
C PRO A 151 -3.74 -12.22 -8.75
N PRO A 152 -3.99 -12.74 -9.98
CA PRO A 152 -3.26 -13.81 -10.66
C PRO A 152 -2.01 -13.34 -11.42
N LYS A 153 -1.08 -14.27 -11.68
CA LYS A 153 0.11 -14.04 -12.50
C LYS A 153 -0.18 -14.26 -13.99
N GLY A 154 0.59 -13.61 -14.87
CA GLY A 154 0.72 -13.96 -16.28
C GLY A 154 1.41 -12.83 -17.06
N PRO A 155 1.53 -12.95 -18.40
CA PRO A 155 2.37 -12.03 -19.17
C PRO A 155 1.79 -10.61 -19.16
N TYR A 156 2.67 -9.62 -19.00
CA TYR A 156 2.33 -8.22 -19.19
C TYR A 156 2.32 -7.91 -20.69
N THR A 157 1.30 -7.18 -21.13
CA THR A 157 1.08 -6.87 -22.54
C THR A 157 1.47 -5.44 -22.90
N ASN A 158 1.68 -4.60 -21.89
CA ASN A 158 2.03 -3.20 -22.04
C ASN A 158 3.28 -2.84 -21.23
N HIS A 159 3.94 -1.76 -21.65
CA HIS A 159 5.15 -1.25 -21.02
C HIS A 159 5.29 0.26 -21.26
N ALA A 160 5.75 0.99 -20.25
CA ALA A 160 6.08 2.40 -20.36
C ALA A 160 7.12 2.80 -19.33
N THR A 161 7.87 3.86 -19.65
CA THR A 161 8.68 4.59 -18.68
C THR A 161 8.02 5.92 -18.34
N SER A 162 8.14 6.32 -17.09
CA SER A 162 7.49 7.53 -16.56
C SER A 162 8.46 8.31 -15.68
N LEU A 163 8.36 9.63 -15.79
CA LEU A 163 8.93 10.59 -14.87
C LEU A 163 7.92 10.87 -13.75
N SER A 164 8.39 10.84 -12.52
CA SER A 164 7.60 11.15 -11.34
C SER A 164 8.18 12.37 -10.66
N PHE A 165 7.39 13.43 -10.58
CA PHE A 165 7.73 14.69 -9.94
C PHE A 165 7.00 14.75 -8.61
N HIS A 166 7.71 14.53 -7.51
CA HIS A 166 7.10 14.56 -6.18
C HIS A 166 7.56 15.79 -5.39
N GLY A 167 6.62 16.37 -4.65
CA GLY A 167 6.87 17.40 -3.64
C GLY A 167 7.53 16.84 -2.39
N ALA A 168 7.72 17.70 -1.38
CA ALA A 168 8.23 17.29 -0.08
C ALA A 168 7.32 16.25 0.62
N HIS A 169 7.93 15.40 1.45
CA HIS A 169 7.16 14.52 2.34
C HIS A 169 6.58 15.36 3.49
N VAL A 170 5.28 15.25 3.70
CA VAL A 170 4.59 15.85 4.84
C VAL A 170 4.53 14.83 5.96
N THR A 171 5.24 15.09 7.06
CA THR A 171 5.24 14.21 8.24
C THR A 171 3.91 14.31 8.97
N GLU A 172 3.30 13.16 9.26
CA GLU A 172 2.02 13.06 9.97
C GLU A 172 2.20 12.50 11.36
N ASN A 173 3.12 11.56 11.52
CA ASN A 173 3.44 10.95 12.80
C ASN A 173 4.87 10.40 12.81
N ILE A 174 5.47 10.34 13.99
CA ILE A 174 6.78 9.74 14.21
C ILE A 174 6.64 8.69 15.32
N LYS A 175 7.12 7.48 15.04
CA LYS A 175 7.16 6.38 16.01
C LYS A 175 8.59 5.92 16.18
N GLU A 176 9.06 5.83 17.41
CA GLU A 176 10.32 5.19 17.74
C GLU A 176 10.04 3.81 18.31
N LEU A 177 10.66 2.80 17.72
CA LEU A 177 10.47 1.40 18.08
C LEU A 177 11.58 0.95 19.02
N ALA A 178 11.27 -0.05 19.86
CA ALA A 178 12.25 -0.68 20.74
C ALA A 178 13.46 -1.28 19.98
N SER A 179 13.27 -1.63 18.70
CA SER A 179 14.33 -2.07 17.79
C SER A 179 15.33 -0.97 17.39
N GLY A 180 15.10 0.29 17.79
CA GLY A 180 15.88 1.46 17.39
C GLY A 180 15.53 1.99 16.00
N LEU A 181 14.49 1.44 15.36
CA LEU A 181 13.93 2.00 14.13
C LEU A 181 13.03 3.19 14.45
N ARG A 182 13.14 4.24 13.63
CA ARG A 182 12.22 5.36 13.62
C ARG A 182 11.37 5.30 12.36
N LEU A 183 10.06 5.23 12.55
CA LEU A 183 9.06 5.22 11.49
C LEU A 183 8.46 6.62 11.37
N ILE A 184 8.66 7.24 10.21
CA ILE A 184 8.04 8.54 9.89
C ILE A 184 6.87 8.26 8.96
N VAL A 185 5.64 8.30 9.51
CA VAL A 185 4.42 8.23 8.71
C VAL A 185 4.28 9.54 7.96
N ASN A 186 4.19 9.47 6.64
CA ASN A 186 4.16 10.66 5.80
C ASN A 186 3.29 10.49 4.57
N THR A 187 2.93 11.63 3.99
CA THR A 187 2.29 11.71 2.68
C THR A 187 3.10 12.56 1.72
N GLN A 188 2.93 12.31 0.42
CA GLN A 188 3.62 13.04 -0.63
C GLN A 188 2.68 13.23 -1.82
N LEU A 189 2.73 14.40 -2.44
CA LEU A 189 1.98 14.69 -3.66
C LEU A 189 2.94 14.74 -4.83
N GLY A 190 2.50 14.22 -5.97
CA GLY A 190 3.30 14.27 -7.19
C GLY A 190 2.47 14.31 -8.46
N VAL A 191 3.17 14.49 -9.57
CA VAL A 191 2.63 14.38 -10.93
C VAL A 191 3.50 13.41 -11.71
N LEU A 192 2.84 12.56 -12.49
CA LEU A 192 3.44 11.49 -13.26
C LEU A 192 3.27 11.79 -14.73
N VAL A 193 4.37 11.71 -15.49
CA VAL A 193 4.39 12.02 -16.92
C VAL A 193 5.11 10.89 -17.64
N GLY A 194 4.46 10.25 -18.60
CA GLY A 194 5.12 9.25 -19.43
C GLY A 194 6.13 9.90 -20.36
N GLU A 195 7.24 9.21 -20.63
CA GLU A 195 8.34 9.73 -21.47
C GLU A 195 8.10 9.56 -22.97
N SER A 196 6.98 8.97 -23.37
CA SER A 196 6.66 8.68 -24.77
C SER A 196 5.84 9.80 -25.41
N THR A 197 5.40 9.58 -26.65
CA THR A 197 4.43 10.45 -27.33
C THR A 197 3.12 10.54 -26.53
N THR A 198 2.35 11.61 -26.78
CA THR A 198 1.09 11.88 -26.08
C THR A 198 0.09 10.73 -26.12
N GLU A 199 0.02 9.99 -27.22
CA GLU A 199 -0.90 8.86 -27.39
C GLU A 199 -0.56 7.68 -26.46
N VAL A 200 0.73 7.34 -26.34
CA VAL A 200 1.18 6.28 -25.43
C VAL A 200 1.00 6.69 -23.97
N ASN A 201 1.08 7.99 -23.66
CA ASN A 201 0.81 8.49 -22.32
C ASN A 201 -0.65 8.31 -21.91
N LEU A 202 -1.62 8.38 -22.83
CA LEU A 202 -3.03 8.11 -22.50
C LEU A 202 -3.29 6.63 -22.17
N GLN A 203 -2.42 5.73 -22.65
CA GLN A 203 -2.47 4.29 -22.38
C GLN A 203 -1.62 3.90 -21.16
N ASN A 204 -0.79 4.80 -20.66
CA ASN A 204 0.02 4.60 -19.46
C ASN A 204 -0.81 4.96 -18.21
N PRO A 205 -0.99 4.04 -17.24
CA PRO A 205 -1.70 4.32 -15.98
C PRO A 205 -1.09 5.47 -15.18
N ARG A 206 0.15 5.85 -15.49
CA ARG A 206 0.89 6.93 -14.87
C ARG A 206 1.16 8.09 -15.82
N GLY A 207 0.51 8.11 -17.00
CA GLY A 207 0.63 9.20 -17.95
C GLY A 207 -0.33 10.34 -17.60
N TYR A 208 0.22 11.47 -17.15
CA TYR A 208 -0.53 12.64 -16.68
C TYR A 208 -1.38 12.38 -15.43
N ALA A 209 -0.95 11.46 -14.58
CA ALA A 209 -1.63 11.17 -13.33
C ALA A 209 -1.15 12.08 -12.20
N ALA A 210 -2.08 12.57 -11.39
CA ALA A 210 -1.76 13.10 -10.07
C ALA A 210 -1.55 11.91 -9.13
N SER A 211 -0.47 11.93 -8.34
CA SER A 211 -0.12 10.87 -7.42
C SER A 211 -0.23 11.36 -5.98
N TYR A 212 -0.85 10.57 -5.11
CA TYR A 212 -0.87 10.80 -3.67
C TYR A 212 -0.34 9.59 -2.93
N ASP A 213 0.87 9.74 -2.39
CA ASP A 213 1.59 8.68 -1.71
C ASP A 213 1.29 8.74 -0.22
N LYS A 214 1.06 7.57 0.37
CA LYS A 214 0.79 7.39 1.80
C LYS A 214 1.61 6.23 2.32
N GLY A 215 2.38 6.43 3.37
CA GLY A 215 3.08 5.31 3.97
C GLY A 215 4.09 5.74 5.01
N VAL A 216 5.22 5.05 5.00
CA VAL A 216 6.26 5.23 6.00
C VAL A 216 7.62 5.37 5.34
N THR A 217 8.42 6.26 5.91
CA THR A 217 9.86 6.25 5.73
C THR A 217 10.52 5.65 6.96
N VAL A 218 11.36 4.64 6.75
CA VAL A 218 12.07 3.91 7.82
C VAL A 218 13.46 4.49 8.01
N TRP A 219 13.83 4.78 9.26
CA TRP A 219 15.12 5.31 9.66
C TRP A 219 15.78 4.45 10.73
N SER A 220 17.12 4.49 10.77
CA SER A 220 17.92 4.02 11.91
C SER A 220 18.98 5.08 12.21
N GLY A 221 18.88 5.71 13.39
CA GLY A 221 19.57 6.96 13.66
C GLY A 221 19.26 8.02 12.59
N ASP A 222 20.30 8.62 12.03
CA ASP A 222 20.21 9.62 10.97
C ASP A 222 20.23 9.04 9.55
N LYS A 223 20.16 7.71 9.41
CA LYS A 223 20.17 7.04 8.11
C LYS A 223 18.75 6.67 7.69
N ARG A 224 18.31 7.22 6.56
CA ARG A 224 17.11 6.76 5.85
C ARG A 224 17.37 5.38 5.25
N LEU A 225 16.56 4.40 5.61
CA LEU A 225 16.71 2.99 5.18
C LEU A 225 15.76 2.62 4.05
N SER A 226 14.51 3.07 4.13
CA SER A 226 13.46 2.62 3.20
C SER A 226 12.31 3.59 3.08
N ASP A 227 11.59 3.47 1.97
CA ASP A 227 10.22 3.94 1.81
C ASP A 227 9.29 2.75 1.51
N VAL A 228 8.15 2.71 2.20
CA VAL A 228 7.09 1.73 1.95
C VAL A 228 5.77 2.49 1.86
N MET A 229 5.18 2.55 0.67
CA MET A 229 4.09 3.48 0.36
C MET A 229 2.99 2.83 -0.47
N LEU A 230 1.74 3.21 -0.19
CA LEU A 230 0.61 3.10 -1.09
C LEU A 230 0.57 4.37 -1.96
N LEU A 231 0.51 4.19 -3.27
CA LEU A 231 0.37 5.23 -4.27
C LEU A 231 -1.07 5.24 -4.77
N GLU A 232 -1.70 6.41 -4.75
CA GLU A 232 -3.01 6.67 -5.33
C GLU A 232 -2.85 7.55 -6.56
N ASP A 233 -2.79 6.93 -7.73
CA ASP A 233 -2.64 7.64 -9.01
C ASP A 233 -4.04 7.92 -9.59
N VAL A 234 -4.31 9.17 -9.95
CA VAL A 234 -5.57 9.62 -10.56
C VAL A 234 -5.26 10.25 -11.89
N ASP A 235 -5.81 9.69 -12.96
CA ASP A 235 -5.61 10.21 -14.30
C ASP A 235 -6.53 11.42 -14.61
N PRO A 236 -6.37 12.07 -15.78
CA PRO A 236 -7.18 13.25 -16.13
C PRO A 236 -8.69 13.00 -16.26
N GLU A 237 -9.12 11.75 -16.44
CA GLU A 237 -10.54 11.37 -16.50
C GLU A 237 -11.11 11.04 -15.10
N GLY A 238 -10.24 11.03 -14.09
CA GLY A 238 -10.57 10.69 -12.71
C GLY A 238 -10.63 9.19 -12.46
N ASP A 239 -10.12 8.37 -13.38
CA ASP A 239 -9.90 6.94 -13.15
C ASP A 239 -8.64 6.73 -12.33
N MET A 240 -8.73 5.82 -11.36
CA MET A 240 -7.69 5.61 -10.38
C MET A 240 -6.90 4.33 -10.64
N ALA A 241 -5.61 4.34 -10.33
CA ALA A 241 -4.79 3.16 -10.19
C ALA A 241 -4.05 3.19 -8.83
N TRP A 242 -4.09 2.07 -8.11
CA TRP A 242 -3.40 1.91 -6.84
C TRP A 242 -2.19 1.02 -7.00
N LEU A 243 -1.06 1.45 -6.43
CA LEU A 243 0.17 0.69 -6.44
C LEU A 243 0.80 0.70 -5.04
N VAL A 244 1.59 -0.33 -4.73
CA VAL A 244 2.56 -0.25 -3.65
C VAL A 244 3.93 0.10 -4.23
N HIS A 245 4.67 0.96 -3.54
CA HIS A 245 6.08 1.24 -3.76
C HIS A 245 6.89 0.83 -2.53
N VAL A 246 7.90 -0.02 -2.74
CA VAL A 246 8.84 -0.42 -1.70
C VAL A 246 10.25 -0.15 -2.18
N TRP A 247 10.99 0.66 -1.42
CA TRP A 247 12.36 1.00 -1.77
C TRP A 247 13.30 0.97 -0.58
N TRP A 248 13.96 -0.17 -0.40
CA TRP A 248 15.11 -0.27 0.49
C TRP A 248 16.34 0.27 -0.23
N TYR A 249 16.82 1.45 0.16
CA TYR A 249 17.88 2.15 -0.58
C TYR A 249 19.17 1.33 -0.75
N ALA A 250 19.49 0.49 0.23
CA ALA A 250 20.66 -0.40 0.16
C ALA A 250 20.50 -1.55 -0.84
N ARG A 251 19.29 -1.85 -1.32
CA ARG A 251 18.98 -2.93 -2.28
C ARG A 251 18.99 -2.46 -3.74
N GLY A 252 19.29 -1.18 -3.98
CA GLY A 252 19.32 -0.63 -5.34
C GLY A 252 17.98 -0.03 -5.74
N HIS A 253 17.23 -0.71 -6.61
CA HIS A 253 16.01 -0.16 -7.21
C HIS A 253 14.79 -0.29 -6.27
N GLY A 254 13.91 0.71 -6.31
CA GLY A 254 12.58 0.63 -5.72
C GLY A 254 11.67 -0.21 -6.60
N LEU A 255 10.68 -0.86 -5.99
CA LEU A 255 9.79 -1.81 -6.64
C LEU A 255 8.35 -1.30 -6.58
N TYR A 256 7.63 -1.45 -7.69
CA TYR A 256 6.21 -1.11 -7.81
C TYR A 256 5.37 -2.37 -8.06
N LYS A 257 4.18 -2.43 -7.47
CA LYS A 257 3.15 -3.42 -7.84
C LYS A 257 1.76 -2.81 -7.86
N PHE A 258 1.02 -3.03 -8.94
CA PHE A 258 -0.39 -2.65 -8.98
C PHE A 258 -1.21 -3.53 -8.07
N ILE A 259 -2.12 -2.88 -7.35
CA ILE A 259 -3.10 -3.50 -6.46
C ILE A 259 -4.43 -3.62 -7.24
N GLY A 260 -4.80 -2.58 -7.98
CA GLY A 260 -5.95 -2.53 -8.88
C GLY A 260 -6.25 -1.10 -9.32
N GLY A 261 -7.38 -0.88 -10.00
CA GLY A 261 -7.77 0.43 -10.54
C GLY A 261 -9.25 0.51 -10.87
N THR A 262 -9.74 1.66 -11.30
CA THR A 262 -11.15 1.89 -11.68
C THR A 262 -11.28 2.28 -13.14
N GLY A 263 -12.50 2.20 -13.69
CA GLY A 263 -12.80 2.63 -15.06
C GLY A 263 -11.89 1.90 -16.04
N LYS A 264 -11.14 2.61 -16.88
CA LYS A 264 -10.22 1.98 -17.84
C LYS A 264 -9.05 1.24 -17.19
N TRP A 265 -8.78 1.46 -15.89
CA TRP A 265 -7.79 0.73 -15.11
C TRP A 265 -8.40 -0.40 -14.26
N GLU A 266 -9.70 -0.67 -14.39
CA GLU A 266 -10.32 -1.82 -13.71
C GLU A 266 -9.63 -3.12 -14.14
N GLY A 267 -9.32 -3.99 -13.18
CA GLY A 267 -8.57 -5.22 -13.47
C GLY A 267 -7.08 -5.03 -13.78
N ILE A 268 -6.50 -3.82 -13.65
CA ILE A 268 -5.06 -3.60 -13.88
C ILE A 268 -4.20 -4.49 -12.98
N ARG A 269 -3.16 -5.09 -13.57
CA ARG A 269 -2.10 -5.84 -12.89
C ARG A 269 -0.76 -5.47 -13.50
N GLY A 270 0.28 -5.43 -12.68
CA GLY A 270 1.59 -5.06 -13.17
C GLY A 270 2.61 -4.88 -12.08
N GLU A 271 3.85 -4.71 -12.51
CA GLU A 271 4.98 -4.43 -11.67
C GLU A 271 5.90 -3.44 -12.36
N GLY A 272 6.79 -2.84 -11.57
CA GLY A 272 7.74 -1.89 -12.09
C GLY A 272 8.92 -1.72 -11.17
N LYS A 273 9.88 -0.91 -11.61
CA LYS A 273 11.02 -0.53 -10.80
C LYS A 273 11.45 0.91 -11.02
N THR A 274 12.11 1.50 -10.03
CA THR A 274 12.80 2.77 -10.22
C THR A 274 14.03 2.55 -11.09
N LEU A 275 14.28 3.42 -12.05
CA LEU A 275 15.47 3.42 -12.90
C LEU A 275 16.57 4.35 -12.40
N GLY A 276 16.28 5.11 -11.34
CA GLY A 276 17.19 6.06 -10.73
C GLY A 276 16.54 7.43 -10.53
N ALA A 277 17.21 8.27 -9.73
CA ALA A 277 16.85 9.67 -9.62
C ALA A 277 17.59 10.46 -10.70
N LEU A 278 16.85 11.21 -11.52
CA LEU A 278 17.44 12.04 -12.58
C LEU A 278 18.02 13.35 -12.05
N MET A 279 17.55 13.79 -10.87
CA MET A 279 18.13 14.91 -10.14
C MET A 279 18.30 14.54 -8.67
N ARG A 280 19.40 15.01 -8.06
CA ARG A 280 19.62 14.89 -6.61
C ARG A 280 18.64 15.82 -5.88
N ARG A 281 18.23 15.39 -4.68
CA ARG A 281 17.51 16.22 -3.70
C ARG A 281 18.30 17.50 -3.43
N THR A 282 17.86 18.61 -3.99
CA THR A 282 18.36 19.93 -3.61
C THR A 282 17.39 20.66 -2.69
N ASP A 283 16.14 20.21 -2.60
CA ASP A 283 15.01 20.97 -2.04
C ASP A 283 13.84 20.10 -1.54
N GLU A 284 14.08 18.84 -1.20
CA GLU A 284 13.03 17.84 -0.83
C GLU A 284 12.15 17.35 -2.00
N TYR A 285 12.36 17.84 -3.21
CA TYR A 285 11.69 17.34 -4.41
C TYR A 285 12.43 16.15 -5.02
N HIS A 286 11.68 15.32 -5.72
CA HIS A 286 12.20 14.14 -6.39
C HIS A 286 11.77 14.13 -7.86
N LEU A 287 12.75 13.96 -8.74
CA LEU A 287 12.51 13.51 -10.11
C LEU A 287 13.01 12.07 -10.24
N LEU A 288 12.07 11.14 -10.15
CA LEU A 288 12.34 9.71 -10.30
C LEU A 288 11.96 9.27 -11.70
N ARG A 289 12.81 8.44 -12.30
CA ARG A 289 12.44 7.68 -13.48
C ARG A 289 12.00 6.29 -13.05
N SER A 290 10.92 5.79 -13.62
CA SER A 290 10.41 4.45 -13.38
C SER A 290 10.07 3.74 -14.68
N GLU A 291 10.16 2.43 -14.69
CA GLU A 291 9.59 1.57 -15.73
C GLU A 291 8.49 0.72 -15.12
N ILE A 292 7.43 0.48 -15.88
CA ILE A 292 6.29 -0.32 -15.47
C ILE A 292 5.84 -1.20 -16.62
N HIS A 293 5.56 -2.45 -16.28
CA HIS A 293 4.92 -3.43 -17.14
C HIS A 293 3.56 -3.77 -16.56
N TRP A 294 2.52 -3.75 -17.40
CA TRP A 294 1.17 -4.04 -16.94
C TRP A 294 0.32 -4.76 -17.98
N ARG A 295 -0.83 -5.21 -17.53
CA ARG A 295 -1.95 -5.71 -18.32
C ARG A 295 -3.25 -5.29 -17.63
N ILE A 296 -4.35 -5.42 -18.36
CA ILE A 296 -5.70 -5.21 -17.83
C ILE A 296 -6.45 -6.54 -17.98
N ASP A 297 -6.80 -7.14 -16.84
CA ASP A 297 -7.60 -8.36 -16.83
C ASP A 297 -9.08 -7.96 -17.02
N ASN A 298 -9.68 -8.35 -18.16
CA ASN A 298 -11.05 -7.98 -18.58
C ASN A 298 -11.22 -6.47 -18.87
N PRO A 299 -10.70 -5.97 -20.00
CA PRO A 299 -10.87 -4.56 -20.37
C PRO A 299 -12.36 -4.21 -20.53
N SER A 300 -12.76 -3.09 -19.91
CA SER A 300 -14.10 -2.52 -19.97
C SER A 300 -14.39 -1.80 -21.28
#